data_AF-A0A7J8MDM6-F1
#
_entry.id   AF-A0A7J8MDM6-F1
#
_cell.length_a   1.000
_cell.length_b   1.000
_cell.length_c   1.000
_cell.angle_alpha   90.00
_cell.angle_beta   90.00
_cell.angle_gamma   90.00
#
_symmetry.space_group_name_H-M   'P 1'
#
loop_
_entity.id
_entity.type
_entity.pdbx_description
1 polymer ?
#
loop_
_entity_poly.entity_id
_entity_poly.type
_entity_poly.pdbx_seq_one_letter_code
_entity_poly.pdbx_strand_id
1 'polypeptide(L)'
;KYLEENVGPQESLLFAQTNVEKGFSALEKLLKDINGKYATGDEVYMADVFMAPQIAAAMQRFKIDMSKYPRLCRIFESLKALLEFLDASPERQPDAVH
;
A
#
# COMPACT_ATOMS: atom_id res chain seq x y z
N LYS A 1 7.63 16.32 -5.97
CA LYS A 1 7.81 17.62 -6.64
C LYS A 1 7.36 18.77 -5.77
N TYR A 2 6.07 19.10 -5.62
CA TYR A 2 5.68 20.28 -4.81
C TYR A 2 6.23 20.28 -3.37
N LEU A 3 6.10 19.18 -2.62
CA LEU A 3 6.66 19.12 -1.26
C LEU A 3 8.20 19.16 -1.29
N GLU A 4 8.84 18.32 -2.10
CA GLU A 4 10.31 18.30 -2.23
C GLU A 4 10.91 19.65 -2.63
N GLU A 5 10.22 20.43 -3.47
CA GLU A 5 10.64 21.77 -3.90
C GLU A 5 10.48 22.82 -2.80
N ASN A 6 9.52 22.66 -1.90
CA ASN A 6 9.20 23.66 -0.86
C ASN A 6 9.80 23.36 0.52
N VAL A 7 10.02 22.09 0.87
CA VAL A 7 10.55 21.64 2.17
C VAL A 7 11.81 20.76 2.05
N GLY A 8 12.23 20.44 0.83
CA GLY A 8 13.39 19.57 0.59
C GLY A 8 13.04 18.07 0.63
N PRO A 9 13.89 17.22 0.03
CA PRO A 9 13.55 15.81 -0.21
C PRO A 9 13.42 14.98 1.08
N GLN A 10 14.25 15.24 2.09
CA GLN A 10 14.20 14.50 3.36
C GLN A 10 12.96 14.84 4.18
N GLU A 11 12.60 16.11 4.29
CA GLU A 11 11.36 16.51 4.97
C GLU A 11 10.11 16.02 4.23
N SER A 12 10.12 16.04 2.90
CA SER A 12 9.04 15.47 2.10
C SER A 12 8.87 13.96 2.32
N LEU A 13 9.98 13.22 2.42
CA LEU A 13 9.94 11.78 2.72
C LEU A 13 9.41 11.52 4.13
N LEU A 14 9.90 12.24 5.13
CA LEU A 14 9.45 12.11 6.52
C LEU A 14 7.95 12.43 6.66
N PHE A 15 7.48 13.47 5.96
CA PHE A 15 6.06 13.81 5.90
C PHE A 15 5.23 12.65 5.33
N ALA A 16 5.66 12.07 4.20
CA ALA A 16 4.96 10.94 3.59
C ALA A 16 4.94 9.73 4.53
N GLN A 17 6.08 9.35 5.10
CA GLN A 17 6.20 8.24 6.04
C GLN A 17 5.27 8.42 7.24
N THR A 18 5.30 9.59 7.89
CA THR A 18 4.48 9.88 9.07
C THR A 18 2.98 9.75 8.79
N ASN A 19 2.51 10.31 7.66
CA ASN A 19 1.10 10.26 7.31
C ASN A 19 0.65 8.85 6.91
N VAL A 20 1.48 8.12 6.16
CA VAL A 20 1.18 6.74 5.75
C VAL A 20 1.18 5.80 6.97
N GLU A 21 2.18 5.87 7.85
CA GLU A 21 2.23 5.04 9.06
C GLU A 21 1.03 5.28 9.99
N LYS A 22 0.55 6.54 10.09
CA LYS A 22 -0.69 6.86 10.82
C LYS A 22 -1.91 6.19 10.20
N GLY A 23 -2.04 6.27 8.87
CA GLY A 23 -3.13 5.62 8.13
C GLY A 23 -3.10 4.09 8.25
N PHE A 24 -1.92 3.48 8.11
CA PHE A 24 -1.73 2.03 8.24
C PHE A 24 -2.03 1.54 9.65
N SER A 25 -1.63 2.29 10.67
CA SER A 25 -2.00 1.98 12.06
C SER A 25 -3.51 2.01 12.29
N ALA A 26 -4.25 2.89 11.60
CA ALA A 26 -5.70 2.94 11.67
C ALA A 26 -6.34 1.77 10.91
N LEU A 27 -5.87 1.45 9.69
CA LEU A 27 -6.37 0.32 8.90
C LEU A 27 -6.11 -1.03 9.57
N GLU A 28 -4.90 -1.26 10.08
CA GLU A 28 -4.53 -2.49 10.79
C GLU A 28 -5.45 -2.75 12.00
N LYS A 29 -5.87 -1.68 12.69
CA LYS A 29 -6.85 -1.74 13.79
C LYS A 29 -8.28 -1.94 13.30
N LEU A 30 -8.67 -1.26 12.21
CA LEU A 30 -10.01 -1.35 11.63
C LEU A 30 -10.32 -2.78 11.15
N LEU A 31 -9.32 -3.44 10.56
CA LEU A 31 -9.46 -4.76 9.96
C LEU A 31 -9.23 -5.91 10.96
N LYS A 32 -9.10 -5.62 12.26
CA LYS A 32 -8.67 -6.60 13.27
C LYS A 32 -9.61 -7.81 13.41
N ASP A 33 -10.91 -7.60 13.19
CA ASP A 33 -11.96 -8.61 13.39
C ASP A 33 -12.37 -9.30 12.07
N ILE A 34 -11.72 -8.93 10.96
CA ILE A 34 -11.98 -9.51 9.64
C ILE A 34 -11.03 -10.69 9.43
N ASN A 35 -11.60 -11.89 9.30
CA ASN A 35 -10.84 -13.14 9.17
C ASN A 35 -10.82 -13.71 7.75
N GLY A 36 -11.33 -12.98 6.75
CA GLY A 36 -11.35 -13.41 5.35
C GLY A 36 -10.01 -13.24 4.63
N LYS A 37 -9.87 -13.82 3.44
CA LYS A 37 -8.65 -13.76 2.61
C LYS A 37 -8.22 -12.33 2.24
N TYR A 38 -9.18 -11.45 1.97
CA TYR A 38 -9.00 -10.07 1.53
C TYR A 38 -9.46 -9.09 2.62
N ALA A 39 -9.49 -7.79 2.30
CA ALA A 39 -9.77 -6.74 3.27
C ALA A 39 -11.16 -6.82 3.93
N THR A 40 -12.17 -7.30 3.22
CA THR A 40 -13.57 -7.31 3.72
C THR A 40 -14.23 -8.68 3.67
N GLY A 41 -13.45 -9.77 3.56
CA GLY A 41 -13.98 -11.12 3.45
C GLY A 41 -13.14 -11.97 2.49
N ASP A 42 -13.78 -12.92 1.83
CA ASP A 42 -13.11 -13.87 0.90
C ASP A 42 -13.23 -13.47 -0.57
N GLU A 43 -13.84 -12.32 -0.85
CA GLU A 43 -13.93 -11.72 -2.18
C GLU A 43 -13.25 -10.35 -2.21
N VAL A 44 -12.78 -9.96 -3.39
CA VAL A 44 -12.13 -8.66 -3.63
C VAL A 44 -13.20 -7.58 -3.77
N TYR A 45 -13.04 -6.51 -3.01
CA TYR A 45 -13.89 -5.32 -3.09
C TYR A 45 -13.07 -4.04 -3.22
N MET A 46 -13.76 -2.90 -3.24
CA MET A 46 -13.14 -1.59 -3.41
C MET A 46 -11.99 -1.35 -2.41
N ALA A 47 -12.12 -1.82 -1.16
CA ALA A 47 -11.07 -1.66 -0.15
C ALA A 47 -9.71 -2.24 -0.62
N ASP A 48 -9.73 -3.40 -1.29
CA ASP A 48 -8.54 -4.07 -1.81
C ASP A 48 -7.92 -3.31 -2.99
N VAL A 49 -8.75 -2.76 -3.87
CA VAL A 49 -8.33 -1.94 -5.01
C VAL A 49 -7.57 -0.70 -4.55
N PHE A 50 -7.97 -0.09 -3.42
CA PHE A 50 -7.24 1.03 -2.81
C PHE A 50 -6.00 0.57 -2.02
N MET A 51 -6.07 -0.57 -1.35
CA MET A 51 -4.98 -1.06 -0.49
C MET A 51 -3.76 -1.55 -1.29
N ALA A 52 -3.96 -2.28 -2.39
CA ALA A 52 -2.85 -2.84 -3.16
C ALA A 52 -1.83 -1.79 -3.63
N PRO A 53 -2.22 -0.72 -4.36
CA PRO A 53 -1.26 0.29 -4.79
C PRO A 53 -0.69 1.09 -3.62
N GLN A 54 -1.47 1.33 -2.55
CA GLN A 54 -1.01 2.08 -1.39
C GLN A 54 0.08 1.33 -0.62
N ILE A 55 -0.06 0.02 -0.44
CA ILE A 55 0.95 -0.83 0.23
C ILE A 55 2.19 -0.99 -0.65
N ALA A 56 2.02 -1.22 -1.96
CA ALA A 56 3.14 -1.29 -2.90
C ALA A 56 3.98 -0.01 -2.89
N ALA A 57 3.33 1.16 -2.95
CA ALA A 57 4.02 2.46 -2.89
C ALA A 57 4.73 2.69 -1.54
N ALA A 58 4.11 2.30 -0.42
CA ALA A 58 4.73 2.40 0.90
C ALA A 58 6.05 1.63 0.99
N MET A 59 6.09 0.40 0.45
CA MET A 59 7.29 -0.44 0.42
C MET A 59 8.33 0.07 -0.58
N GLN A 60 7.92 0.28 -1.84
CA GLN A 60 8.84 0.55 -2.95
C GLN A 60 9.37 1.98 -2.92
N ARG A 61 8.50 2.97 -2.67
CA ARG A 61 8.82 4.40 -2.78
C ARG A 61 9.22 5.03 -1.45
N PHE A 62 8.46 4.76 -0.39
CA PHE A 62 8.65 5.42 0.91
C PHE A 62 9.46 4.60 1.92
N LYS A 63 9.83 3.36 1.56
CA LYS A 63 10.65 2.46 2.39
C LYS A 63 10.08 2.26 3.81
N ILE A 64 8.76 2.22 3.92
CA ILE A 64 8.08 2.00 5.20
C ILE A 64 8.22 0.53 5.61
N ASP A 65 8.56 0.31 6.89
CA ASP A 65 8.62 -1.02 7.48
C ASP A 65 7.21 -1.58 7.70
N MET A 66 6.82 -2.50 6.81
CA MET A 66 5.51 -3.14 6.84
C MET A 66 5.39 -4.25 7.89
N SER A 67 6.48 -4.66 8.57
CA SER A 67 6.41 -5.69 9.62
C SER A 67 5.51 -5.29 10.79
N LYS A 68 5.29 -3.98 10.98
CA LYS A 68 4.36 -3.40 11.95
C LYS A 68 2.87 -3.63 11.61
N TYR A 69 2.56 -4.03 10.38
CA TYR A 69 1.19 -4.13 9.85
C TYR A 69 0.91 -5.52 9.24
N PRO A 70 0.94 -6.59 10.05
CA PRO A 70 0.89 -7.96 9.57
C PRO A 70 -0.41 -8.30 8.81
N ARG A 71 -1.57 -7.72 9.16
CA ARG A 71 -2.81 -7.95 8.40
C ARG A 71 -2.75 -7.31 7.03
N LEU A 72 -2.26 -6.07 6.94
CA LEU A 72 -2.07 -5.39 5.66
C LEU A 72 -1.10 -6.18 4.77
N CYS A 73 0.01 -6.69 5.33
CA CYS A 73 0.93 -7.58 4.61
C CYS A 73 0.23 -8.82 4.07
N ARG A 74 -0.53 -9.54 4.92
CA ARG A 74 -1.25 -10.75 4.51
C ARG A 74 -2.26 -10.48 3.38
N ILE A 75 -3.01 -9.38 3.48
CA ILE A 75 -3.96 -8.96 2.45
C ILE A 75 -3.21 -8.66 1.15
N PHE A 76 -2.14 -7.87 1.21
CA PHE A 76 -1.35 -7.53 0.04
C PHE A 76 -0.75 -8.73 -0.67
N GLU A 77 -0.20 -9.70 0.07
CA GLU A 77 0.30 -10.96 -0.52
C GLU A 77 -0.82 -11.75 -1.19
N SER A 78 -2.02 -11.75 -0.62
CA SER A 78 -3.19 -12.41 -1.21
C SER A 78 -3.65 -11.72 -2.51
N LEU A 79 -3.57 -10.40 -2.58
CA LEU A 79 -3.94 -9.61 -3.76
C LEU A 79 -2.90 -9.75 -4.88
N LYS A 80 -1.60 -9.69 -4.54
CA LYS A 80 -0.49 -9.82 -5.49
C LYS A 80 -0.44 -11.18 -6.19
N ALA A 81 -1.08 -12.20 -5.63
CA ALA A 81 -1.21 -13.51 -6.27
C ALA A 81 -2.25 -13.55 -7.41
N LEU A 82 -3.09 -12.52 -7.54
CA LEU A 82 -4.12 -12.43 -8.58
C LEU A 82 -3.55 -11.77 -9.85
N LEU A 83 -3.90 -12.32 -11.02
CA LEU A 83 -3.42 -11.81 -12.30
C LEU A 83 -3.87 -10.36 -12.53
N GLU A 84 -5.08 -10.01 -12.10
CA GLU A 84 -5.66 -8.68 -12.23
C GLU A 84 -4.81 -7.62 -11.53
N PHE A 85 -4.25 -7.93 -10.36
CA PHE A 85 -3.37 -7.02 -9.62
C PHE A 85 -1.93 -7.02 -10.16
N LEU A 86 -1.46 -8.15 -10.70
CA LEU A 86 -0.16 -8.22 -11.37
C LEU A 86 -0.17 -7.39 -12.65
N ASP A 87 -1.19 -7.53 -13.50
CA ASP A 87 -1.32 -6.83 -14.77
C ASP A 87 -1.59 -5.33 -14.57
N ALA A 88 -2.21 -4.95 -13.44
CA ALA A 88 -2.37 -3.56 -13.03
C ALA A 88 -1.12 -2.95 -12.36
N SER A 89 -0.01 -3.70 -12.21
CA SER A 89 1.18 -3.15 -11.56
C SER A 89 1.83 -2.04 -12.39
N PRO A 90 2.45 -1.02 -11.76
CA PRO A 90 3.11 0.07 -12.49
C PRO A 90 4.13 -0.40 -13.52
N GLU A 91 4.82 -1.51 -13.25
CA GLU A 91 5.87 -2.07 -14.11
C GLU A 91 5.33 -2.77 -15.36
N ARG A 92 4.02 -3.05 -15.44
CA ARG A 92 3.37 -3.70 -16.60
C ARG A 92 2.56 -2.74 -17.46
N GLN A 93 2.59 -1.45 -17.16
CA GLN A 93 1.86 -0.45 -17.95
C GLN A 93 2.60 -0.09 -19.23
N PRO A 94 1.90 0.29 -20.32
CA PRO A 94 2.54 0.63 -21.60
C PRO A 94 3.57 1.77 -21.54
N ASP A 95 3.46 2.64 -20.54
CA ASP A 95 4.35 3.77 -20.28
C ASP A 95 5.45 3.47 -19.23
N ALA A 96 5.51 2.23 -18.73
CA ALA A 96 6.56 1.81 -17.83
C ALA A 96 7.93 1.89 -18.53
N VAL A 97 8.93 2.43 -17.83
CA VAL A 97 10.31 2.44 -18.33
C VAL A 97 10.90 1.04 -18.11
N HIS A 98 11.25 0.37 -19.20
CA HIS A 98 11.89 -0.95 -19.21
C HIS A 98 13.40 -0.86 -19.42
#